data_AF-A6JC21-F1
#
_entry.id   AF-A6JC21-F1
#
_cell.length_a   1.000
_cell.length_b   1.000
_cell.length_c   1.000
_cell.angle_alpha   90.00
_cell.angle_beta   90.00
_cell.angle_gamma   90.00
#
_symmetry.space_group_name_H-M   'P 1'
#
loop_
_entity.id
_entity.type
_entity.pdbx_description
1 polymer ?
#
loop_
_entity_poly.entity_id
_entity_poly.type
_entity_poly.pdbx_seq_one_letter_code
_entity_poly.pdbx_strand_id
1 'polypeptide(L)'
;MLNPDGVINGNHRCSLRGEDLNRQWLCPQVHLQPTIYHAKGLLQYLSSTGRGPVVFCDFHGHSQKKNVFLYGCSMKETLWQAGCTVGGSALLEDVSYRTLPKILDKLAPAFTMNSCSFLVEKSRASTARV
;
A
#
# COMPACT_ATOMS: atom_id res chain seq x y z
N MET A 1 10.95 2.43 -10.07
CA MET A 1 10.00 1.70 -10.93
C MET A 1 9.99 0.24 -10.52
N LEU A 2 8.84 -0.38 -10.20
CA LEU A 2 8.76 -1.78 -9.73
C LEU A 2 8.49 -2.82 -10.84
N ASN A 3 8.02 -2.39 -12.01
CA ASN A 3 7.74 -3.26 -13.16
C ASN A 3 8.37 -2.70 -14.46
N PRO A 4 9.70 -2.53 -14.52
CA PRO A 4 10.36 -1.97 -15.72
C PRO A 4 10.07 -2.79 -16.98
N ASP A 5 10.13 -4.13 -16.87
CA ASP A 5 9.90 -5.04 -18.00
C ASP A 5 8.47 -4.93 -18.52
N GLY A 6 7.49 -4.86 -17.62
CA GLY A 6 6.09 -4.66 -18.00
C GLY A 6 5.90 -3.35 -18.75
N VAL A 7 6.50 -2.25 -18.29
CA VAL A 7 6.40 -0.95 -18.99
C VAL A 7 7.01 -1.01 -20.38
N ILE A 8 8.21 -1.56 -20.54
CA ILE A 8 8.89 -1.66 -21.83
C ILE A 8 8.03 -2.44 -22.84
N ASN A 9 7.30 -3.45 -22.37
CA ASN A 9 6.47 -4.30 -23.21
C ASN A 9 5.01 -3.82 -23.33
N GLY A 10 4.67 -2.64 -22.79
CA GLY A 10 3.30 -2.13 -22.83
C GLY A 10 2.30 -2.88 -21.94
N ASN A 11 2.77 -3.67 -20.98
CA ASN A 11 1.90 -4.33 -20.00
C ASN A 11 1.32 -3.32 -19.02
N HIS A 12 0.00 -3.31 -18.93
CA HIS A 12 -0.73 -2.39 -18.05
C HIS A 12 -0.66 -2.77 -16.57
N ARG A 13 -0.61 -4.07 -16.22
CA ARG A 13 -0.81 -4.55 -14.84
C ARG A 13 0.23 -5.54 -14.33
N CYS A 14 0.52 -6.56 -15.11
CA CYS A 14 1.32 -7.70 -14.66
C CYS A 14 2.78 -7.60 -15.10
N SER A 15 3.64 -8.37 -14.43
CA SER A 15 4.99 -8.69 -14.93
C SER A 15 4.92 -9.48 -16.24
N LEU A 16 6.07 -9.73 -16.88
CA LEU A 16 6.14 -10.61 -18.06
C LEU A 16 5.70 -12.05 -17.80
N ARG A 17 5.62 -12.46 -16.52
CA ARG A 17 5.10 -13.77 -16.11
C ARG A 17 3.60 -13.79 -15.88
N GLY A 18 2.91 -12.67 -16.12
CA GLY A 18 1.48 -12.55 -15.86
C GLY A 18 1.11 -12.33 -14.39
N GLU A 19 2.08 -12.06 -13.50
CA GLU A 19 1.83 -11.85 -12.08
C GLU A 19 1.55 -10.38 -11.74
N ASP A 20 0.51 -10.13 -10.95
CA ASP A 20 0.30 -8.82 -10.32
C ASP A 20 1.33 -8.66 -9.19
N LEU A 21 2.38 -7.86 -9.44
CA LEU A 21 3.47 -7.63 -8.49
C LEU A 21 2.97 -7.04 -7.16
N ASN A 22 1.86 -6.28 -7.17
CA ASN A 22 1.23 -5.79 -5.94
C ASN A 22 0.35 -6.85 -5.26
N ARG A 23 0.56 -8.14 -5.53
CA ARG A 23 0.01 -9.27 -4.76
C ARG A 23 1.10 -10.21 -4.25
N GLN A 24 2.36 -9.84 -4.42
CA GLN A 24 3.51 -10.70 -4.15
C GLN A 24 4.31 -10.25 -2.93
N TRP A 25 3.79 -9.31 -2.12
CA TRP A 25 4.54 -8.74 -0.99
C TRP A 25 4.62 -9.66 0.23
N LEU A 26 3.69 -10.61 0.38
CA LEU A 26 3.68 -11.53 1.51
C LEU A 26 4.93 -12.43 1.50
N CYS A 27 5.18 -13.12 0.39
CA CYS A 27 6.30 -14.03 0.21
C CYS A 27 6.89 -13.92 -1.22
N PRO A 28 7.55 -12.79 -1.57
CA PRO A 28 8.18 -12.63 -2.87
C PRO A 28 9.37 -13.58 -2.99
N GLN A 29 9.61 -14.12 -4.19
CA GLN A 29 10.78 -14.96 -4.47
C GLN A 29 11.79 -14.20 -5.34
N VAL A 30 13.08 -14.30 -4.99
CA VAL A 30 14.17 -13.57 -5.68
C VAL A 30 14.20 -13.81 -7.20
N HIS A 31 13.85 -15.02 -7.66
CA HIS A 31 13.90 -15.39 -9.07
C HIS A 31 12.57 -15.21 -9.81
N LEU A 32 11.45 -15.02 -9.10
CA LEU A 32 10.13 -14.82 -9.70
C LEU A 32 9.71 -13.34 -9.66
N GLN A 33 9.89 -12.67 -8.51
CA GLN A 33 9.55 -11.27 -8.29
C GLN A 33 10.74 -10.50 -7.70
N PRO A 34 11.87 -10.40 -8.43
CA PRO A 34 13.10 -9.78 -7.93
C PRO A 34 12.87 -8.35 -7.44
N THR A 35 12.07 -7.56 -8.14
CA THR A 35 11.81 -6.16 -7.78
C THR A 35 11.08 -6.02 -6.45
N ILE A 36 10.10 -6.88 -6.17
CA ILE A 36 9.37 -6.89 -4.88
C ILE A 36 10.25 -7.46 -3.77
N TYR A 37 10.99 -8.54 -4.06
CA TYR A 37 11.92 -9.15 -3.11
C TYR A 37 12.96 -8.14 -2.62
N HIS A 38 13.66 -7.46 -3.54
CA HIS A 38 14.69 -6.49 -3.17
C HIS A 38 14.12 -5.19 -2.60
N ALA A 39 12.94 -4.72 -3.04
CA ALA A 39 12.28 -3.58 -2.42
C ALA A 39 11.91 -3.86 -0.96
N LYS A 40 11.33 -5.03 -0.66
CA LYS A 40 11.04 -5.46 0.71
C LYS A 40 12.32 -5.61 1.54
N GLY A 41 13.38 -6.19 0.96
CA GLY A 41 14.69 -6.29 1.61
C GLY A 41 15.31 -4.94 1.95
N LEU A 42 15.20 -3.95 1.07
CA LEU A 42 15.66 -2.59 1.33
C LEU A 42 14.90 -1.96 2.51
N LEU A 43 13.58 -2.09 2.57
CA LEU A 43 12.79 -1.60 3.69
C LEU A 43 13.20 -2.24 5.02
N GLN A 44 13.45 -3.56 5.02
CA GLN A 44 13.94 -4.29 6.19
C GLN A 44 15.33 -3.82 6.62
N TYR A 45 16.24 -3.61 5.68
CA TYR A 45 17.59 -3.09 5.94
C TYR A 45 17.58 -1.65 6.48
N LEU A 46 16.75 -0.79 5.91
CA LEU A 46 16.57 0.57 6.40
C LEU A 46 16.03 0.56 7.84
N SER A 47 15.05 -0.29 8.13
CA SER A 47 14.53 -0.47 9.49
C SER A 47 15.61 -0.95 10.47
N SER A 48 16.40 -1.98 10.09
CA SER A 48 17.44 -2.54 10.97
C SER A 48 18.59 -1.59 11.26
N THR A 49 18.82 -0.59 10.40
CA THR A 49 19.84 0.45 10.59
C THR A 49 19.29 1.71 11.28
N GLY A 50 18.05 1.68 11.76
CA GLY A 50 17.38 2.84 12.39
C GLY A 50 17.04 3.96 11.41
N ARG A 51 17.01 3.64 10.11
CA ARG A 51 16.72 4.56 8.98
C ARG A 51 15.42 4.19 8.27
N GLY A 52 14.49 3.55 8.99
CA GLY A 52 13.19 3.18 8.45
C GLY A 52 12.45 4.40 7.90
N PRO A 53 11.69 4.26 6.82
CA PRO A 53 10.94 5.37 6.25
C PRO A 53 9.87 5.85 7.23
N VAL A 54 9.76 7.17 7.39
CA VAL A 54 8.69 7.79 8.20
C VAL A 54 7.33 7.65 7.49
N VAL A 55 7.34 7.64 6.15
CA VAL A 55 6.15 7.46 5.32
C VAL A 55 6.49 6.49 4.18
N PHE A 56 5.62 5.52 3.96
CA PHE A 56 5.68 4.62 2.81
C PHE A 56 4.49 4.88 1.89
N CYS A 57 4.74 5.16 0.61
CA CYS A 57 3.70 5.39 -0.39
C CYS A 57 3.90 4.45 -1.59
N ASP A 58 2.85 3.70 -1.91
CA ASP A 58 2.76 2.86 -3.10
C ASP A 58 1.85 3.55 -4.13
N PHE A 59 2.45 4.15 -5.17
CA PHE A 59 1.74 4.99 -6.14
C PHE A 59 1.15 4.15 -7.28
N HIS A 60 -0.14 4.35 -7.55
CA HIS A 60 -0.90 3.65 -8.59
C HIS A 60 -1.77 4.59 -9.39
N GLY A 61 -1.99 4.27 -10.66
CA GLY A 61 -3.10 4.81 -11.44
C GLY A 61 -4.40 4.07 -11.12
N HIS A 62 -5.52 4.79 -11.10
CA HIS A 62 -6.84 4.19 -10.97
C HIS A 62 -7.58 4.30 -12.30
N SER A 63 -8.15 3.20 -12.80
CA SER A 63 -8.81 3.19 -14.12
C SER A 63 -10.18 3.88 -14.12
N GLN A 64 -10.91 3.84 -13.00
CA GLN A 64 -12.27 4.40 -12.89
C GLN A 64 -12.36 5.75 -12.16
N LYS A 65 -11.76 5.88 -10.97
CA LYS A 65 -11.81 7.10 -10.16
C LYS A 65 -10.90 8.18 -10.75
N LYS A 66 -11.38 9.43 -10.73
CA LYS A 66 -10.62 10.64 -11.05
C LYS A 66 -9.96 11.20 -9.78
N ASN A 67 -9.13 12.23 -9.95
CA ASN A 67 -8.41 12.93 -8.88
C ASN A 67 -7.41 12.04 -8.11
N VAL A 68 -6.76 12.64 -7.11
CA VAL A 68 -5.79 11.98 -6.23
C VAL A 68 -6.46 11.64 -4.92
N PHE A 69 -6.24 10.42 -4.43
CA PHE A 69 -6.73 9.93 -3.15
C PHE A 69 -5.76 8.89 -2.60
N LEU A 70 -5.89 8.58 -1.32
CA LEU A 70 -5.04 7.61 -0.64
C LEU A 70 -5.85 6.43 -0.14
N TYR A 71 -5.20 5.28 -0.17
CA TYR A 71 -5.66 4.11 0.57
C TYR A 71 -4.71 3.84 1.73
N GLY A 72 -5.25 3.75 2.94
CA GLY A 72 -4.48 3.47 4.15
C GLY A 72 -4.68 2.07 4.70
N CYS A 73 -4.22 1.86 5.95
CA CYS A 73 -4.08 0.55 6.58
C CYS A 73 -4.66 0.54 8.01
N SER A 74 -5.90 0.99 8.18
CA SER A 74 -6.53 1.02 9.50
C SER A 74 -6.91 -0.38 9.98
N MET A 75 -6.27 -0.79 11.07
CA MET A 75 -6.57 -2.06 11.73
C MET A 75 -7.96 -2.03 12.38
N LYS A 76 -8.38 -0.89 12.94
CA LYS A 76 -9.72 -0.77 13.54
C LYS A 76 -10.82 -0.91 12.50
N GLU A 77 -10.72 -0.20 11.36
CA GLU A 77 -11.71 -0.33 10.28
C GLU A 77 -11.77 -1.77 9.74
N THR A 78 -10.61 -2.42 9.62
CA THR A 78 -10.48 -3.80 9.13
C THR A 78 -11.11 -4.82 10.09
N LEU A 79 -10.82 -4.73 11.40
CA LEU A 79 -11.40 -5.62 12.40
C LEU A 79 -12.90 -5.40 12.58
N TRP A 80 -13.35 -4.14 12.53
CA TRP A 80 -14.77 -3.79 12.56
C TRP A 80 -15.53 -4.44 11.40
N GLN A 81 -15.00 -4.35 10.17
CA GLN A 81 -15.63 -4.99 9.01
C GLN A 81 -15.64 -6.52 9.11
N ALA A 82 -14.61 -7.12 9.72
CA ALA A 82 -14.51 -8.56 9.91
C ALA A 82 -15.47 -9.12 10.98
N GLY A 83 -16.23 -8.27 11.69
CA GLY A 83 -17.12 -8.69 12.77
C GLY A 83 -16.39 -9.20 14.02
N CYS A 84 -15.09 -8.92 14.13
CA CYS A 84 -14.29 -9.30 15.30
C CYS A 84 -14.60 -8.34 16.46
N THR A 85 -15.34 -8.83 17.45
CA THR A 85 -15.71 -8.07 18.67
C THR A 85 -14.56 -7.96 19.69
N VAL A 86 -13.41 -8.57 19.41
CA VAL A 86 -12.24 -8.53 20.29
C VAL A 86 -11.57 -7.16 20.18
N GLY A 87 -11.86 -6.29 21.15
CA GLY A 87 -10.92 -5.24 21.56
C GLY A 87 -10.99 -3.88 20.87
N GLY A 88 -12.15 -3.42 20.38
CA GLY A 88 -12.28 -2.08 19.77
C GLY A 88 -11.77 -0.92 20.65
N SER A 89 -11.83 -1.07 21.98
CA SER A 89 -11.31 -0.10 22.97
C SER A 89 -9.85 -0.33 23.38
N ALA A 90 -9.34 -1.58 23.29
CA ALA A 90 -8.00 -1.94 23.76
C ALA A 90 -6.92 -1.88 22.66
N LEU A 91 -7.31 -1.83 21.39
CA LEU A 91 -6.35 -1.75 20.29
C LEU A 91 -5.77 -0.33 20.19
N LEU A 92 -4.50 -0.19 20.54
CA LEU A 92 -3.71 1.00 20.25
C LEU A 92 -3.34 0.97 18.76
N GLU A 93 -3.89 1.92 18.01
CA GLU A 93 -3.59 2.13 16.59
C GLU A 93 -2.94 3.50 16.45
N ASP A 94 -1.78 3.54 15.79
CA ASP A 94 -1.18 4.81 15.37
C ASP A 94 -1.99 5.40 14.21
N VAL A 95 -2.64 6.54 14.46
CA VAL A 95 -3.46 7.25 13.46
C VAL A 95 -2.65 8.22 12.59
N SER A 96 -1.32 8.24 12.73
CA SER A 96 -0.40 9.11 11.96
C SER A 96 -0.54 8.96 10.44
N TYR A 97 -0.97 7.78 9.96
CA TYR A 97 -1.23 7.52 8.53
C TYR A 97 -2.32 8.45 7.95
N ARG A 98 -3.14 9.11 8.77
CA ARG A 98 -4.15 10.10 8.34
C ARG A 98 -3.59 11.52 8.17
N THR A 99 -2.37 11.78 8.64
CA THR A 99 -1.77 13.11 8.59
C THR A 99 -1.53 13.56 7.16
N LEU A 100 -0.93 12.71 6.31
CA LEU A 100 -0.69 13.03 4.91
C LEU A 100 -1.99 13.33 4.13
N PRO A 101 -3.04 12.49 4.18
CA PRO A 101 -4.34 12.81 3.58
C PRO A 101 -4.90 14.17 4.03
N LYS A 102 -4.82 14.50 5.33
CA LYS A 102 -5.32 15.78 5.87
C LYS A 102 -4.54 16.98 5.36
N ILE A 103 -3.22 16.84 5.18
CA ILE A 103 -2.37 17.89 4.61
C ILE A 103 -2.72 18.08 3.13
N LEU A 104 -2.83 16.98 2.38
CA LEU A 104 -3.14 17.01 0.96
C LEU A 104 -4.53 17.62 0.68
N ASP A 105 -5.53 17.33 1.51
CA ASP A 105 -6.87 17.90 1.39
C ASP A 105 -6.88 19.44 1.53
N LYS A 106 -5.93 19.99 2.31
CA LYS A 106 -5.77 21.44 2.47
C LYS A 106 -4.96 22.10 1.38
N LEU A 107 -3.93 21.39 0.88
CA LEU A 107 -2.90 22.00 0.04
C LEU A 107 -3.02 21.66 -1.45
N ALA A 108 -3.63 20.53 -1.79
CA ALA A 108 -3.65 20.01 -3.16
C ALA A 108 -5.08 20.08 -3.73
N PRO A 109 -5.36 21.00 -4.68
CA PRO A 109 -6.69 21.12 -5.29
C PRO A 109 -7.18 19.84 -5.99
N ALA A 110 -6.25 19.01 -6.47
CA ALA A 110 -6.55 17.75 -7.12
C ALA A 110 -6.77 16.57 -6.13
N PHE A 111 -6.59 16.78 -4.83
CA PHE A 111 -6.82 15.75 -3.83
C PHE A 111 -8.30 15.68 -3.44
N THR A 112 -8.80 14.49 -3.14
CA THR A 112 -10.19 14.29 -2.72
C THR A 112 -10.23 13.37 -1.50
N MET A 113 -10.36 13.96 -0.31
CA MET A 113 -10.44 13.19 0.95
C MET A 113 -11.59 12.17 0.93
N ASN A 114 -12.75 12.53 0.38
CA ASN A 114 -13.93 11.65 0.30
C ASN A 114 -13.71 10.38 -0.55
N SER A 115 -12.68 10.37 -1.41
CA SER A 115 -12.33 9.21 -2.23
C SER A 115 -11.35 8.25 -1.53
N CYS A 116 -10.81 8.65 -0.37
CA CYS A 116 -9.88 7.84 0.41
C CYS A 116 -10.61 6.68 1.11
N SER A 117 -9.86 5.61 1.41
CA SER A 117 -10.35 4.47 2.19
C SER A 117 -9.21 3.91 3.02
N PHE A 118 -9.43 3.66 4.31
CA PHE A 118 -8.40 3.14 5.20
C PHE A 118 -8.63 1.68 5.56
N LEU A 119 -9.72 1.09 5.10
CA LEU A 119 -10.05 -0.31 5.23
C LEU A 119 -9.10 -1.21 4.42
N VAL A 120 -8.65 -2.31 5.03
CA VAL A 120 -7.87 -3.34 4.35
C VAL A 120 -8.73 -4.58 4.09
N GLU A 121 -9.19 -4.72 2.86
CA GLU A 121 -9.93 -5.91 2.42
C GLU A 121 -9.02 -7.16 2.40
N LYS A 122 -9.58 -8.33 2.70
CA LYS A 122 -8.84 -9.62 2.66
C LYS A 122 -8.14 -9.88 1.32
N SER A 123 -8.75 -9.44 0.20
CA SER A 123 -8.19 -9.56 -1.16
C SER A 123 -6.92 -8.72 -1.39
N ARG A 124 -6.57 -7.84 -0.44
CA ARG A 124 -5.42 -6.92 -0.50
C ARG A 124 -4.34 -7.25 0.53
N ALA A 125 -4.50 -8.34 1.29
CA ALA A 125 -3.56 -8.74 2.33
C ALA A 125 -2.13 -9.00 1.84
N SER A 126 -1.94 -9.28 0.55
CA SER A 126 -0.62 -9.51 -0.06
C SER A 126 -0.06 -8.33 -0.86
N THR A 127 -0.64 -7.13 -0.69
CA THR A 127 -0.17 -5.88 -1.32
C THR A 127 0.98 -5.26 -0.52
N ALA A 128 1.65 -4.24 -1.09
CA ALA A 128 2.77 -3.52 -0.48
C ALA A 128 2.46 -2.83 0.85
N ARG A 129 1.17 -2.66 1.11
CA ARG A 129 0.65 -1.90 2.23
C ARG A 129 1.10 -2.56 3.53
N VAL A 130 1.92 -1.82 4.26
CA VAL A 130 2.35 -2.15 5.63
C VAL A 130 1.22 -1.83 6.58
#